data_AF-A0A060WJ00-F1
#
_entry.id   AF-A0A060WJ00-F1
#
_cell.length_a   1.000
_cell.length_b   1.000
_cell.length_c   1.000
_cell.angle_alpha   90.00
_cell.angle_beta   90.00
_cell.angle_gamma   90.00
#
_symmetry.space_group_name_H-M   'P 1'
#
loop_
_entity.id
_entity.type
_entity.pdbx_description
1 polymer ?
#
loop_
_entity_poly.entity_id
_entity_poly.type
_entity_poly.pdbx_seq_one_letter_code
_entity_poly.pdbx_strand_id
1 'polypeptide(L)'
;MPIISNANHDFSNLSASDDSSLDAIFTQIPETESVKGVYYQRAQFIRRPEDLLSVDHGLLAVINVGGNQYTFPWSTLEQFPLTRLGRLCGLSSPEEIAGVCDDYDETRREFFFDRSPSAFRVILNFLAAGKLRMLREMCVLSLHDELLYWGVEMTYMERCCKRKMYTRIEEMNEHERQEEEQRQRHALLRPPVEETRYRKFMNQLRDMVENPQSGLPGKIFACLSVVMVAVTVISLCISTMPDLREEEDRVSEANPCYPQPMIYIYIYTRFLTGSTDLKPPHLHLGSPPPL
;
A
#
# COMPACT_ATOMS: atom_id res chain seq x y z
N MET A 1 -40.70 -22.20 56.42
CA MET A 1 -40.85 -23.19 55.32
C MET A 1 -40.73 -22.44 54.00
N PRO A 2 -40.11 -22.96 52.94
CA PRO A 2 -38.83 -23.71 52.81
C PRO A 2 -37.66 -22.71 52.48
N ILE A 3 -36.42 -23.05 52.08
CA ILE A 3 -35.47 -24.11 52.49
C ILE A 3 -34.02 -23.62 52.16
N ILE A 4 -33.07 -23.88 53.08
CA ILE A 4 -31.66 -24.35 52.93
C ILE A 4 -31.05 -24.23 51.49
N SER A 5 -29.90 -23.59 51.25
CA SER A 5 -28.53 -24.00 51.65
C SER A 5 -27.56 -22.81 51.42
N ASN A 6 -26.59 -22.43 52.27
CA ASN A 6 -25.43 -23.16 52.82
C ASN A 6 -24.54 -23.79 51.72
N ALA A 7 -23.21 -23.68 51.67
CA ALA A 7 -22.23 -22.82 52.35
C ALA A 7 -20.85 -23.05 51.69
N ASN A 8 -19.91 -22.11 51.84
CA ASN A 8 -18.44 -22.29 51.76
C ASN A 8 -17.87 -22.83 50.42
N HIS A 9 -16.64 -22.54 49.97
CA HIS A 9 -15.38 -22.66 50.72
C HIS A 9 -14.25 -21.78 50.14
N ASP A 10 -13.53 -21.15 51.06
CA ASP A 10 -12.07 -21.14 51.18
C ASP A 10 -11.19 -20.93 49.94
N PHE A 11 -10.72 -19.69 49.81
CA PHE A 11 -9.38 -19.43 49.29
C PHE A 11 -8.33 -19.91 50.31
N SER A 12 -7.66 -21.04 50.04
CA SER A 12 -6.19 -21.20 50.13
C SER A 12 -5.74 -22.67 50.07
N ASN A 13 -4.64 -22.90 49.33
CA ASN A 13 -3.77 -24.10 49.36
C ASN A 13 -4.35 -25.44 48.89
N LEU A 14 -3.96 -25.84 47.67
CA LEU A 14 -3.36 -27.16 47.44
C LEU A 14 -2.34 -27.06 46.29
N SER A 15 -1.28 -27.85 46.39
CA SER A 15 -0.09 -27.81 45.52
C SER A 15 0.10 -29.17 44.84
N ALA A 16 0.62 -29.12 43.61
CA ALA A 16 1.23 -30.22 42.85
C ALA A 16 0.35 -31.39 42.37
N SER A 17 0.84 -32.02 41.29
CA SER A 17 0.29 -33.16 40.51
C SER A 17 -0.90 -32.79 39.59
N ASP A 18 -0.96 -33.21 38.31
CA ASP A 18 -0.12 -34.13 37.54
C ASP A 18 0.19 -33.63 36.11
N ASP A 19 1.47 -33.40 35.82
CA ASP A 19 1.98 -32.92 34.51
C ASP A 19 2.35 -34.07 33.55
N SER A 20 1.86 -35.29 33.81
CA SER A 20 2.38 -36.53 33.22
C SER A 20 1.61 -37.07 32.01
N SER A 21 0.36 -36.63 31.80
CA SER A 21 -0.54 -37.22 30.78
C SER A 21 -0.37 -36.60 29.39
N LEU A 22 -0.07 -35.29 29.29
CA LEU A 22 0.12 -34.63 28.00
C LEU A 22 1.53 -34.85 27.43
N ASP A 23 2.56 -34.89 28.28
CA ASP A 23 3.93 -35.22 27.88
C ASP A 23 4.06 -36.65 27.34
N ALA A 24 3.30 -37.61 27.88
CA ALA A 24 3.24 -38.97 27.35
C ALA A 24 2.60 -39.06 25.95
N ILE A 25 1.71 -38.12 25.60
CA ILE A 25 1.10 -38.02 24.26
C ILE A 25 2.03 -37.25 23.30
N PHE A 26 2.79 -36.27 23.80
CA PHE A 26 3.76 -35.50 23.01
C PHE A 26 5.04 -36.28 22.68
N THR A 27 5.44 -37.23 23.51
CA THR A 27 6.65 -38.06 23.32
C THR A 27 6.52 -39.17 22.27
N GLN A 28 5.35 -39.35 21.64
CA GLN A 28 5.13 -40.34 20.57
C GLN A 28 4.74 -39.75 19.22
N ILE A 29 4.75 -38.42 19.06
CA ILE A 29 4.86 -37.82 17.73
C ILE A 29 6.35 -37.91 17.37
N PRO A 30 6.76 -38.58 16.28
CA PRO A 30 8.14 -38.47 15.83
C PRO A 30 8.41 -37.00 15.55
N GLU A 31 9.32 -36.38 16.30
CA GLU A 31 9.99 -35.20 15.80
C GLU A 31 10.77 -35.64 14.57
N THR A 32 10.12 -35.53 13.41
CA THR A 32 10.83 -35.54 12.14
C THR A 32 11.71 -34.30 12.18
N GLU A 33 12.99 -34.51 12.49
CA GLU A 33 14.03 -33.54 12.21
C GLU A 33 13.87 -33.15 10.74
N SER A 34 13.34 -31.96 10.50
CA SER A 34 13.19 -31.46 9.16
C SER A 34 14.58 -31.15 8.65
N VAL A 35 15.19 -32.13 7.97
CA VAL A 35 16.54 -32.12 7.38
C VAL A 35 16.90 -30.80 6.69
N LYS A 36 15.88 -30.07 6.21
CA LYS A 36 15.96 -28.74 5.57
C LYS A 36 16.48 -27.61 6.48
N GLY A 37 16.45 -27.73 7.80
CA GLY A 37 16.76 -26.66 8.76
C GLY A 37 18.24 -26.33 8.99
N VAL A 38 19.16 -26.88 8.18
CA VAL A 38 20.62 -26.70 8.37
C VAL A 38 21.20 -25.61 7.45
N TYR A 39 20.52 -25.24 6.36
CA TYR A 39 21.20 -24.71 5.17
C TYR A 39 21.19 -23.18 4.98
N TYR A 40 20.28 -22.44 5.63
CA TYR A 40 20.29 -20.96 5.62
C TYR A 40 20.92 -20.33 6.87
N GLN A 41 21.56 -21.10 7.76
CA GLN A 41 22.49 -20.54 8.75
C GLN A 41 23.63 -19.72 8.11
N ARG A 42 23.84 -19.89 6.79
CA ARG A 42 24.83 -19.19 5.97
C ARG A 42 24.34 -17.85 5.41
N ALA A 43 23.06 -17.51 5.55
CA ALA A 43 22.56 -16.20 5.13
C ALA A 43 22.96 -15.13 6.16
N GLN A 44 23.70 -14.12 5.74
CA GLN A 44 24.24 -13.11 6.65
C GLN A 44 23.55 -11.76 6.42
N PHE A 45 23.12 -11.11 7.52
CA PHE A 45 22.60 -9.75 7.45
C PHE A 45 23.75 -8.75 7.43
N ILE A 46 23.78 -7.91 6.41
CA ILE A 46 24.79 -6.87 6.22
C ILE A 46 24.47 -5.71 7.16
N ARG A 47 25.43 -5.32 8.00
CA ARG A 47 25.23 -4.27 9.01
C ARG A 47 25.82 -2.93 8.59
N ARG A 48 26.79 -2.92 7.68
CA ARG A 48 27.44 -1.71 7.18
C ARG A 48 27.51 -1.74 5.65
N PRO A 49 27.30 -0.62 4.94
CA PRO A 49 27.45 -0.55 3.49
C PRO A 49 28.85 -0.95 2.99
N GLU A 50 29.88 -0.73 3.81
CA GLU A 50 31.27 -1.12 3.52
C GLU A 50 31.45 -2.64 3.37
N ASP A 51 30.70 -3.44 4.14
CA ASP A 51 30.77 -4.91 4.08
C ASP A 51 30.41 -5.41 2.66
N LEU A 52 29.53 -4.67 1.95
CA LEU A 52 29.08 -5.00 0.59
C LEU A 52 30.22 -5.01 -0.44
N LEU A 53 31.20 -4.11 -0.29
CA LEU A 53 32.35 -4.01 -1.20
C LEU A 53 33.30 -5.20 -1.08
N SER A 54 33.17 -6.00 -0.01
CA SER A 54 33.98 -7.21 0.23
C SER A 54 33.29 -8.51 -0.21
N VAL A 55 32.07 -8.44 -0.75
CA VAL A 55 31.28 -9.61 -1.13
C VAL A 55 31.80 -10.22 -2.44
N ASP A 56 32.18 -11.50 -2.39
CA ASP A 56 32.43 -12.28 -3.61
C ASP A 56 31.11 -12.65 -4.29
N HIS A 57 30.71 -11.82 -5.26
CA HIS A 57 29.50 -12.03 -6.06
C HIS A 57 29.50 -13.32 -6.89
N GLY A 58 30.67 -13.97 -7.08
CA GLY A 58 30.76 -15.29 -7.71
C GLY A 58 30.26 -16.42 -6.82
N LEU A 59 30.27 -16.22 -5.49
CA LEU A 59 29.83 -17.20 -4.50
C LEU A 59 28.54 -16.78 -3.76
N LEU A 60 28.28 -15.48 -3.66
CA LEU A 60 27.20 -14.88 -2.87
C LEU A 60 26.30 -13.97 -3.71
N ALA A 61 24.99 -14.16 -3.62
CA ALA A 61 23.98 -13.19 -4.04
C ALA A 61 23.80 -12.11 -2.97
N VAL A 62 23.62 -10.85 -3.40
CA VAL A 62 23.21 -9.74 -2.52
C VAL A 62 21.72 -9.48 -2.74
N ILE A 63 20.94 -9.53 -1.66
CA ILE A 63 19.49 -9.40 -1.70
C ILE A 63 19.05 -8.36 -0.67
N ASN A 64 18.30 -7.36 -1.11
CA ASN A 64 17.79 -6.26 -0.31
C ASN A 64 16.28 -6.30 -0.26
N VAL A 65 15.71 -6.37 0.94
CA VAL A 65 14.26 -6.46 1.15
C VAL A 65 13.82 -5.29 2.02
N GLY A 66 13.13 -4.33 1.41
CA GLY A 66 12.65 -3.10 2.06
C GLY A 66 13.74 -2.32 2.81
N GLY A 67 14.96 -2.30 2.27
CA GLY A 67 16.13 -1.63 2.85
C GLY A 67 17.04 -2.52 3.71
N ASN A 68 16.62 -3.74 4.05
CA ASN A 68 17.46 -4.71 4.77
C ASN A 68 18.29 -5.54 3.79
N GLN A 69 19.62 -5.42 3.86
CA GLN A 69 20.56 -6.12 2.98
C GLN A 69 21.02 -7.47 3.57
N TYR A 70 21.08 -8.50 2.73
CA TYR A 70 21.47 -9.87 3.08
C TYR A 70 22.40 -10.48 2.02
N THR A 71 23.37 -11.28 2.43
CA THR A 71 24.12 -12.17 1.53
C THR A 71 23.62 -13.61 1.62
N PHE A 72 23.48 -14.26 0.47
CA PHE A 72 23.08 -15.68 0.37
C PHE A 72 24.07 -16.43 -0.53
N PRO A 73 24.60 -17.60 -0.14
CA PRO A 73 25.33 -18.45 -1.06
C PRO A 73 24.44 -18.89 -2.23
N TRP A 74 24.94 -18.82 -3.47
CA TRP A 74 24.21 -19.29 -4.65
C TRP A 74 23.76 -20.76 -4.49
N SER A 75 24.65 -21.60 -3.93
CA SER A 75 24.38 -23.00 -3.58
C SER A 75 23.22 -23.22 -2.59
N THR A 76 22.82 -22.19 -1.83
CA THR A 76 21.70 -22.23 -0.88
C THR A 76 20.39 -21.85 -1.57
N LEU A 77 20.42 -20.95 -2.56
CA LEU A 77 19.26 -20.55 -3.35
C LEU A 77 18.83 -21.69 -4.31
N GLU A 78 19.80 -22.37 -4.94
CA GLU A 78 19.57 -23.51 -5.85
C GLU A 78 18.79 -24.67 -5.22
N GLN A 79 18.86 -24.84 -3.90
CA GLN A 79 18.18 -25.92 -3.17
C GLN A 79 16.66 -25.71 -3.04
N PHE A 80 16.17 -24.50 -3.35
CA PHE A 80 14.76 -24.13 -3.26
C PHE A 80 14.27 -23.45 -4.55
N PRO A 81 14.40 -24.10 -5.73
CA PRO A 81 14.24 -23.46 -7.04
C PRO A 81 12.80 -22.99 -7.32
N LEU A 82 11.82 -23.52 -6.58
CA LEU A 82 10.41 -23.12 -6.66
C LEU A 82 10.08 -21.87 -5.84
N THR A 83 10.98 -21.41 -4.97
CA THR A 83 10.83 -20.14 -4.25
C THR A 83 11.27 -18.96 -5.12
N ARG A 84 10.77 -17.74 -4.84
CA ARG A 84 11.18 -16.53 -5.56
C ARG A 84 12.70 -16.29 -5.47
N LEU A 85 13.31 -16.61 -4.33
CA LEU A 85 14.76 -16.49 -4.14
C LEU A 85 15.53 -17.53 -4.98
N GLY A 86 15.04 -18.77 -5.06
CA GLY A 86 15.66 -19.81 -5.91
C GLY A 86 15.55 -19.51 -7.40
N ARG A 87 14.50 -18.79 -7.83
CA ARG A 87 14.38 -18.27 -9.21
C ARG A 87 15.44 -17.23 -9.58
N LEU A 88 16.23 -16.69 -8.63
CA LEU A 88 17.37 -15.81 -8.94
C LEU A 88 18.56 -16.59 -9.54
N CYS A 89 18.64 -17.90 -9.32
CA CYS A 89 19.70 -18.73 -9.87
C CYS A 89 19.56 -18.87 -11.39
N GLY A 90 20.60 -18.46 -12.12
CA GLY A 90 20.67 -18.59 -13.59
C GLY A 90 20.05 -17.44 -14.39
N LEU A 91 19.40 -16.45 -13.74
CA LEU A 91 18.92 -15.25 -14.44
C LEU A 91 20.10 -14.54 -15.09
N SER A 92 19.98 -14.28 -16.39
CA SER A 92 21.05 -13.68 -17.20
C SER A 92 20.56 -12.53 -18.06
N SER A 93 19.25 -12.44 -18.34
CA SER A 93 18.64 -11.32 -19.06
C SER A 93 18.07 -10.28 -18.09
N PRO A 94 18.18 -8.96 -18.40
CA PRO A 94 17.52 -7.91 -17.63
C PRO A 94 15.99 -8.08 -17.54
N GLU A 95 15.35 -8.58 -18.60
CA GLU A 95 13.92 -8.88 -18.64
C GLU A 95 13.53 -10.02 -17.69
N GLU A 96 14.38 -11.05 -17.55
CA GLU A 96 14.18 -12.14 -16.59
C GLU A 96 14.31 -11.63 -15.14
N ILE A 97 15.28 -10.76 -14.88
CA ILE A 97 15.53 -10.14 -13.56
C ILE A 97 14.33 -9.28 -13.14
N ALA A 98 13.86 -8.40 -14.02
CA ALA A 98 12.65 -7.58 -13.80
C ALA A 98 11.36 -8.42 -13.65
N GLY A 99 11.37 -9.69 -14.06
CA GLY A 99 10.28 -10.65 -13.82
C GLY A 99 10.34 -11.36 -12.46
N VAL A 100 11.35 -11.07 -11.62
CA VAL A 100 11.57 -11.72 -10.31
C VAL A 100 11.70 -10.71 -9.17
N CYS A 101 12.50 -9.66 -9.33
CA CYS A 101 12.71 -8.60 -8.34
C CYS A 101 12.15 -7.26 -8.81
N ASP A 102 11.99 -6.31 -7.89
CA ASP A 102 11.34 -5.01 -8.18
C ASP A 102 12.34 -3.99 -8.76
N ASP A 103 13.63 -4.11 -8.42
CA ASP A 103 14.75 -3.37 -9.03
C ASP A 103 16.06 -4.17 -8.95
N TYR A 104 17.07 -3.82 -9.74
CA TYR A 104 18.41 -4.44 -9.74
C TYR A 104 19.53 -3.42 -9.98
N ASP A 105 20.40 -3.25 -8.99
CA ASP A 105 21.58 -2.38 -9.10
C ASP A 105 22.74 -3.16 -9.74
N GLU A 106 23.03 -2.86 -11.02
CA GLU A 106 24.15 -3.47 -11.76
C GLU A 106 25.53 -3.18 -11.14
N THR A 107 25.68 -2.02 -10.48
CA THR A 107 26.96 -1.58 -9.91
C THR A 107 27.27 -2.29 -8.59
N ARG A 108 26.26 -2.55 -7.77
CA ARG A 108 26.35 -3.27 -6.50
C ARG A 108 25.99 -4.76 -6.63
N ARG A 109 25.51 -5.19 -7.80
CA ARG A 109 24.98 -6.54 -8.10
C ARG A 109 23.96 -6.98 -7.05
N GLU A 110 23.03 -6.08 -6.75
CA GLU A 110 22.06 -6.18 -5.66
C GLU A 110 20.64 -6.32 -6.21
N PHE A 111 19.94 -7.38 -5.81
CA PHE A 111 18.52 -7.58 -6.13
C PHE A 111 17.66 -6.91 -5.07
N PHE A 112 16.79 -5.98 -5.48
CA PHE A 112 15.93 -5.23 -4.59
C PHE A 112 14.47 -5.71 -4.65
N PHE A 113 13.86 -5.80 -3.47
CA PHE A 113 12.48 -6.22 -3.27
C PHE A 113 11.76 -5.21 -2.37
N ASP A 114 10.72 -4.54 -2.87
CA ASP A 114 9.93 -3.54 -2.12
C ASP A 114 8.87 -4.22 -1.23
N ARG A 115 9.36 -5.09 -0.34
CA ARG A 115 8.55 -5.97 0.52
C ARG A 115 8.87 -5.77 1.99
N SER A 116 7.99 -6.26 2.86
CA SER A 116 8.10 -6.08 4.31
C SER A 116 9.36 -6.77 4.89
N PRO A 117 10.33 -6.02 5.45
CA PRO A 117 11.54 -6.62 6.04
C PRO A 117 11.23 -7.48 7.27
N SER A 118 10.15 -7.14 8.00
CA SER A 118 9.73 -7.89 9.20
C SER A 118 9.11 -9.23 8.84
N ALA A 119 8.32 -9.29 7.76
CA ALA A 119 7.78 -10.54 7.23
C ALA A 119 8.88 -11.39 6.59
N PHE A 120 9.77 -10.79 5.80
CA PHE A 120 10.92 -11.49 5.23
C PHE A 120 11.81 -12.13 6.30
N ARG A 121 11.97 -11.49 7.47
CA ARG A 121 12.68 -12.11 8.61
C ARG A 121 12.03 -13.42 9.09
N VAL A 122 10.70 -13.57 8.97
CA VAL A 122 10.00 -14.84 9.28
C VAL A 122 10.31 -15.90 8.21
N ILE A 123 10.33 -15.50 6.93
CA ILE A 123 10.72 -16.37 5.82
C ILE A 123 12.17 -16.83 6.00
N LEU A 124 13.10 -15.92 6.29
CA LEU A 124 14.50 -16.21 6.55
C LEU A 124 14.69 -17.14 7.75
N ASN A 125 13.97 -16.90 8.85
CA ASN A 125 13.98 -17.79 10.03
C ASN A 125 13.46 -19.20 9.68
N PHE A 126 12.41 -19.31 8.86
CA PHE A 126 11.93 -20.61 8.38
C PHE A 126 12.99 -21.32 7.54
N LEU A 127 13.56 -20.63 6.56
CA LEU A 127 14.62 -21.16 5.70
C LEU A 127 15.83 -21.62 6.55
N ALA A 128 16.16 -20.89 7.61
CA ALA A 128 17.31 -21.16 8.50
C ALA A 128 17.06 -22.19 9.61
N ALA A 129 15.80 -22.47 9.99
CA ALA A 129 15.44 -23.40 11.07
C ALA A 129 14.61 -24.61 10.62
N GLY A 130 14.12 -24.63 9.38
CA GLY A 130 13.28 -25.70 8.82
C GLY A 130 11.84 -25.77 9.35
N LYS A 131 11.49 -24.96 10.37
CA LYS A 131 10.16 -24.90 11.00
C LYS A 131 9.56 -23.49 10.82
N LEU A 132 8.47 -23.36 10.06
CA LEU A 132 7.80 -22.07 9.84
C LEU A 132 6.83 -21.75 10.99
N ARG A 133 7.14 -20.68 11.75
CA ARG A 133 6.36 -20.19 12.88
C ARG A 133 5.95 -18.72 12.68
N MET A 134 4.73 -18.38 13.08
CA MET A 134 4.20 -17.01 13.04
C MET A 134 4.66 -16.22 14.27
N LEU A 135 5.14 -14.99 14.07
CA LEU A 135 5.43 -14.05 15.16
C LEU A 135 4.14 -13.46 15.74
N ARG A 136 4.10 -13.21 17.06
CA ARG A 136 2.89 -12.77 17.78
C ARG A 136 2.29 -11.45 17.26
N GLU A 137 3.14 -10.52 16.87
CA GLU A 137 2.77 -9.15 16.48
C GLU A 137 2.46 -9.02 14.98
N MET A 138 2.60 -10.10 14.20
CA MET A 138 2.42 -10.07 12.75
C MET A 138 0.96 -10.30 12.36
N CYS A 139 0.45 -9.48 11.43
CA CYS A 139 -0.86 -9.71 10.83
C CYS A 139 -0.86 -11.04 10.05
N VAL A 140 -1.89 -11.85 10.29
CA VAL A 140 -2.03 -13.20 9.74
C VAL A 140 -2.11 -13.16 8.21
N LEU A 141 -3.00 -12.32 7.67
CA LEU A 141 -3.19 -12.16 6.22
C LEU A 141 -1.95 -11.58 5.53
N SER A 142 -1.32 -10.56 6.12
CA SER A 142 -0.06 -10.00 5.59
C SER A 142 1.07 -11.04 5.50
N LEU A 143 1.21 -11.94 6.49
CA LEU A 143 2.18 -13.04 6.41
C LEU A 143 1.78 -14.08 5.36
N HIS A 144 0.49 -14.34 5.15
CA HIS A 144 0.02 -15.20 4.06
C HIS A 144 0.41 -14.65 2.69
N ASP A 145 0.18 -13.36 2.45
CA ASP A 145 0.48 -12.73 1.15
C ASP A 145 1.98 -12.70 0.87
N GLU A 146 2.80 -12.51 1.91
CA GLU A 146 4.25 -12.65 1.82
C GLU A 146 4.68 -14.11 1.55
N LEU A 147 4.09 -15.10 2.21
CA LEU A 147 4.36 -16.51 1.91
C LEU A 147 4.06 -16.86 0.44
N LEU A 148 2.93 -16.37 -0.09
CA LEU A 148 2.60 -16.49 -1.52
C LEU A 148 3.63 -15.76 -2.41
N TYR A 149 3.98 -14.51 -2.08
CA TYR A 149 4.95 -13.73 -2.84
C TYR A 149 6.32 -14.43 -2.94
N TRP A 150 6.83 -14.95 -1.82
CA TRP A 150 8.13 -15.64 -1.74
C TRP A 150 8.10 -17.09 -2.27
N GLY A 151 6.92 -17.63 -2.61
CA GLY A 151 6.77 -19.01 -3.08
C GLY A 151 6.97 -20.06 -1.98
N VAL A 152 6.60 -19.73 -0.74
CA VAL A 152 6.72 -20.62 0.43
C VAL A 152 5.36 -21.20 0.79
N GLU A 153 5.19 -22.50 0.59
CA GLU A 153 3.94 -23.16 0.91
C GLU A 153 3.62 -23.19 2.42
N MET A 154 2.32 -23.03 2.74
CA MET A 154 1.78 -23.26 4.08
C MET A 154 1.89 -24.72 4.55
N THR A 155 2.31 -25.65 3.69
CA THR A 155 2.57 -27.04 4.04
C THR A 155 3.69 -27.18 5.09
N TYR A 156 4.69 -26.28 5.05
CA TYR A 156 5.84 -26.24 5.97
C TYR A 156 5.55 -25.58 7.34
N MET A 157 4.35 -25.07 7.55
CA MET A 157 3.98 -24.36 8.78
C MET A 157 3.59 -25.33 9.91
N GLU A 158 4.06 -25.05 11.14
CA GLU A 158 3.66 -25.82 12.32
C GLU A 158 2.14 -25.81 12.54
N ARG A 159 1.60 -26.93 13.03
CA ARG A 159 0.15 -27.21 13.09
C ARG A 159 -0.67 -26.10 13.77
N CYS A 160 -0.15 -25.47 14.82
CA CYS A 160 -0.81 -24.37 15.53
C CYS A 160 -0.90 -23.09 14.68
N CYS A 161 0.21 -22.69 14.07
CA CYS A 161 0.29 -21.53 13.18
C CYS A 161 -0.53 -21.77 11.91
N LYS A 162 -0.43 -22.97 11.33
CA LYS A 162 -1.15 -23.39 10.13
C LYS A 162 -2.66 -23.33 10.31
N ARG A 163 -3.18 -23.86 11.44
CA ARG A 163 -4.61 -23.75 11.78
C ARG A 163 -5.04 -22.28 11.91
N LYS A 164 -4.30 -21.47 12.69
CA LYS A 164 -4.59 -20.04 12.86
C LYS A 164 -4.62 -19.29 11.51
N MET A 165 -3.71 -19.64 10.60
CA MET A 165 -3.64 -19.07 9.26
C MET A 165 -4.88 -19.42 8.43
N TYR A 166 -5.21 -20.71 8.28
CA TYR A 166 -6.39 -21.14 7.51
C TYR A 166 -7.68 -20.55 8.04
N THR A 167 -7.90 -20.53 9.37
CA THR A 167 -9.10 -19.95 9.96
C THR A 167 -9.27 -18.47 9.57
N ARG A 168 -8.20 -17.67 9.55
CA ARG A 168 -8.29 -16.25 9.13
C ARG A 168 -8.52 -16.06 7.64
N ILE A 169 -7.98 -16.93 6.81
CA ILE A 169 -8.25 -16.92 5.35
C ILE A 169 -9.71 -17.31 5.09
N GLU A 170 -10.24 -18.28 5.82
CA GLU A 170 -11.63 -18.73 5.73
C GLU A 170 -12.62 -17.65 6.22
N GLU A 171 -12.36 -17.03 7.37
CA GLU A 171 -13.11 -15.87 7.88
C GLU A 171 -13.16 -14.70 6.86
N MET A 172 -12.01 -14.39 6.23
CA MET A 172 -11.92 -13.34 5.20
C MET A 172 -12.73 -13.70 3.96
N ASN A 173 -12.55 -14.92 3.42
CA ASN A 173 -13.28 -15.42 2.25
C ASN A 173 -14.80 -15.47 2.50
N GLU A 174 -15.23 -15.77 3.74
CA GLU A 174 -16.64 -15.73 4.10
C GLU A 174 -17.16 -14.28 4.12
N HIS A 175 -16.42 -13.34 4.70
CA HIS A 175 -16.77 -11.92 4.70
C HIS A 175 -16.90 -11.36 3.28
N GLU A 176 -15.96 -11.67 2.38
CA GLU A 176 -16.03 -11.26 0.97
C GLU A 176 -17.28 -11.80 0.27
N ARG A 177 -17.62 -13.09 0.49
CA ARG A 177 -18.86 -13.69 -0.05
C ARG A 177 -20.12 -13.01 0.52
N GLN A 178 -20.15 -12.74 1.82
CA GLN A 178 -21.27 -12.04 2.46
C GLN A 178 -21.42 -10.62 1.92
N GLU A 179 -20.32 -9.89 1.67
CA GLU A 179 -20.37 -8.60 0.99
C GLU A 179 -20.83 -8.71 -0.46
N GLU A 180 -20.39 -9.71 -1.22
CA GLU A 180 -20.86 -9.93 -2.59
C GLU A 180 -22.35 -10.26 -2.64
N GLU A 181 -22.85 -11.12 -1.74
CA GLU A 181 -24.28 -11.38 -1.58
C GLU A 181 -25.04 -10.10 -1.21
N GLN A 182 -24.52 -9.27 -0.31
CA GLN A 182 -25.13 -7.98 0.03
C GLN A 182 -25.15 -7.05 -1.18
N ARG A 183 -24.03 -6.91 -1.92
CA ARG A 183 -23.94 -6.13 -3.17
C ARG A 183 -24.97 -6.60 -4.20
N GLN A 184 -25.10 -7.92 -4.40
CA GLN A 184 -26.08 -8.52 -5.30
C GLN A 184 -27.53 -8.30 -4.83
N ARG A 185 -27.82 -8.49 -3.53
CA ARG A 185 -29.15 -8.22 -2.95
C ARG A 185 -29.51 -6.74 -3.07
N HIS A 186 -28.59 -5.81 -2.82
CA HIS A 186 -28.81 -4.38 -3.03
C HIS A 186 -29.01 -4.02 -4.51
N ALA A 187 -28.36 -4.72 -5.44
CA ALA A 187 -28.60 -4.56 -6.88
C ALA A 187 -29.99 -5.09 -7.30
N LEU A 188 -30.46 -6.19 -6.70
CA LEU A 188 -31.76 -6.82 -6.99
C LEU A 188 -32.95 -6.09 -6.31
N LEU A 189 -32.76 -5.62 -5.07
CA LEU A 189 -33.73 -4.85 -4.30
C LEU A 189 -33.84 -3.39 -4.78
N ARG A 190 -32.92 -2.94 -5.64
CA ARG A 190 -33.08 -1.69 -6.39
C ARG A 190 -34.35 -1.86 -7.23
N PRO A 191 -35.45 -1.13 -6.94
CA PRO A 191 -36.69 -1.39 -7.65
C PRO A 191 -36.49 -1.11 -9.15
N PRO A 192 -37.34 -1.68 -10.03
CA PRO A 192 -37.52 -1.14 -11.37
C PRO A 192 -38.25 0.21 -11.27
N VAL A 193 -37.62 1.18 -10.59
CA VAL A 193 -37.99 2.59 -10.64
C VAL A 193 -37.90 2.97 -12.11
N GLU A 194 -39.02 3.44 -12.65
CA GLU A 194 -39.20 3.82 -14.05
C GLU A 194 -37.96 4.54 -14.58
N GLU A 195 -37.61 4.26 -15.85
CA GLU A 195 -36.46 4.86 -16.52
C GLU A 195 -36.63 6.37 -16.79
N THR A 196 -36.82 7.13 -15.73
CA THR A 196 -36.79 8.58 -15.75
C THR A 196 -35.44 9.04 -16.28
N ARG A 197 -35.49 9.95 -17.25
CA ARG A 197 -34.33 10.57 -17.92
C ARG A 197 -33.27 11.05 -16.91
N TYR A 198 -33.72 11.47 -15.73
CA TYR A 198 -32.90 11.85 -14.57
C TYR A 198 -31.92 10.74 -14.13
N ARG A 199 -32.33 9.46 -14.01
CA ARG A 199 -31.44 8.37 -13.59
C ARG A 199 -30.39 8.03 -14.65
N LYS A 200 -30.75 8.12 -15.94
CA LYS A 200 -29.78 7.95 -17.05
C LYS A 200 -28.75 9.09 -17.06
N PHE A 201 -29.20 10.33 -16.87
CA PHE A 201 -28.33 11.49 -16.72
C PHE A 201 -27.42 11.39 -15.48
N MET A 202 -27.97 11.01 -14.32
CA MET A 202 -27.19 10.87 -13.08
C MET A 202 -26.15 9.74 -13.15
N ASN A 203 -26.49 8.62 -13.80
CA ASN A 203 -25.51 7.57 -14.10
C ASN A 203 -24.43 8.08 -15.06
N GLN A 204 -24.78 8.79 -16.14
CA GLN A 204 -23.79 9.38 -17.05
C GLN A 204 -22.86 10.40 -16.37
N LEU A 205 -23.39 11.22 -15.45
CA LEU A 205 -22.57 12.11 -14.62
C LEU A 205 -21.65 11.32 -13.68
N ARG A 206 -22.15 10.24 -13.08
CA ARG A 206 -21.36 9.35 -12.22
C ARG A 206 -20.24 8.68 -13.01
N ASP A 207 -20.54 8.09 -14.17
CA ASP A 207 -19.56 7.44 -15.05
C ASP A 207 -18.51 8.44 -15.57
N MET A 208 -18.90 9.70 -15.82
CA MET A 208 -18.00 10.80 -16.20
C MET A 208 -17.03 11.21 -15.06
N VAL A 209 -17.45 11.09 -13.80
CA VAL A 209 -16.63 11.41 -12.62
C VAL A 209 -15.78 10.23 -12.17
N GLU A 210 -16.34 9.01 -12.15
CA GLU A 210 -15.66 7.79 -11.69
C GLU A 210 -14.71 7.20 -12.74
N ASN A 211 -14.91 7.48 -14.03
CA ASN A 211 -14.05 6.97 -15.11
C ASN A 211 -13.67 8.07 -16.13
N PRO A 212 -12.47 8.66 -16.04
CA PRO A 212 -12.01 9.69 -16.98
C PRO A 212 -11.77 9.15 -18.41
N GLN A 213 -11.72 7.83 -18.61
CA GLN A 213 -11.59 7.20 -19.93
C GLN A 213 -12.93 6.77 -20.54
N SER A 214 -14.06 7.03 -19.88
CA SER A 214 -15.42 6.62 -20.33
C SER A 214 -15.88 7.22 -21.66
N GLY A 215 -15.20 8.25 -22.18
CA GLY A 215 -15.46 8.81 -23.51
C GLY A 215 -15.06 10.28 -23.64
N LEU A 216 -15.60 10.96 -24.66
CA LEU A 216 -15.44 12.41 -24.85
C LEU A 216 -15.83 13.25 -23.62
N PRO A 217 -16.98 13.05 -22.93
CA PRO A 217 -17.35 13.90 -21.79
C PRO A 217 -16.41 13.72 -20.58
N GLY A 218 -15.97 12.49 -20.28
CA GLY A 218 -14.98 12.22 -19.22
C GLY A 218 -13.64 12.92 -19.48
N LYS A 219 -13.18 12.92 -20.74
CA LYS A 219 -11.96 13.63 -21.15
C LYS A 219 -12.09 15.15 -21.04
N ILE A 220 -13.26 15.72 -21.37
CA ILE A 220 -13.53 17.15 -21.18
C ILE A 220 -13.54 17.50 -19.69
N PHE A 221 -14.21 16.71 -18.86
CA PHE A 221 -14.26 16.93 -17.41
C PHE A 221 -12.87 16.84 -16.76
N ALA A 222 -12.07 15.84 -17.12
CA ALA A 222 -10.68 15.70 -16.66
C ALA A 222 -9.77 16.84 -17.13
N CYS A 223 -9.96 17.35 -18.36
CA CYS A 223 -9.24 18.54 -18.83
C CYS A 223 -9.62 19.78 -18.01
N LEU A 224 -10.92 20.01 -17.78
CA LEU A 224 -11.42 21.13 -16.98
C LEU A 224 -10.95 21.08 -15.53
N SER A 225 -10.88 19.90 -14.89
CA SER A 225 -10.37 19.78 -13.52
C SER A 225 -8.88 20.08 -13.43
N VAL A 226 -8.06 19.60 -14.39
CA VAL A 226 -6.63 19.95 -14.47
C VAL A 226 -6.42 21.45 -14.70
N VAL A 227 -7.20 22.05 -15.61
CA VAL A 227 -7.16 23.51 -15.84
C VAL A 227 -7.56 24.28 -14.59
N MET A 228 -8.61 23.86 -13.88
CA MET A 228 -9.03 24.49 -12.63
C MET A 228 -7.94 24.42 -11.55
N VAL A 229 -7.30 23.26 -11.37
CA VAL A 229 -6.16 23.09 -10.44
C VAL A 229 -4.97 23.95 -10.84
N ALA A 230 -4.64 24.02 -12.14
CA ALA A 230 -3.56 24.89 -12.62
C ALA A 230 -3.87 26.38 -12.33
N VAL A 231 -5.10 26.83 -12.58
CA VAL A 231 -5.54 28.19 -12.27
C VAL A 231 -5.47 28.47 -10.76
N THR A 232 -5.93 27.57 -9.89
CA THR A 232 -5.87 27.81 -8.43
C THR A 232 -4.43 27.82 -7.90
N VAL A 233 -3.53 27.00 -8.44
CA VAL A 233 -2.09 27.01 -8.10
C VAL A 233 -1.45 28.32 -8.57
N ILE A 234 -1.67 28.74 -9.82
CA ILE A 234 -1.18 30.02 -10.35
C ILE A 234 -1.71 31.19 -9.50
N SER A 235 -3.01 31.15 -9.13
CA SER A 235 -3.60 32.16 -8.27
C SER A 235 -3.00 32.19 -6.86
N LEU A 236 -2.68 31.04 -6.28
CA LEU A 236 -2.01 30.98 -4.99
C LEU A 236 -0.59 31.55 -5.09
N CYS A 237 0.18 31.16 -6.12
CA CYS A 237 1.53 31.68 -6.35
C CYS A 237 1.54 33.21 -6.50
N ILE A 238 0.64 33.77 -7.33
CA ILE A 238 0.49 35.23 -7.50
C ILE A 238 0.10 35.89 -6.18
N SER A 239 -0.86 35.32 -5.44
CA SER A 239 -1.28 35.85 -4.13
C SER A 239 -0.18 35.84 -3.06
N THR A 240 0.89 35.05 -3.26
CA THR A 240 2.04 34.98 -2.35
C THR A 240 3.18 35.95 -2.74
N MET A 241 3.16 36.53 -3.94
CA MET A 241 4.18 37.52 -4.35
C MET A 241 3.89 38.91 -3.75
N PRO A 242 4.82 39.52 -3.00
CA PRO A 242 4.62 40.84 -2.40
C PRO A 242 4.48 41.96 -3.45
N ASP A 243 5.30 41.92 -4.51
CA ASP A 243 5.32 42.94 -5.57
C ASP A 243 3.95 43.12 -6.27
N LEU A 244 3.20 42.02 -6.41
CA LEU A 244 1.87 42.02 -7.04
C LEU A 244 0.76 42.50 -6.10
N ARG A 245 0.94 42.37 -4.77
CA ARG A 245 0.04 42.98 -3.78
C ARG A 245 0.17 44.50 -3.78
N GLU A 246 1.41 45.00 -3.83
CA GLU A 246 1.62 46.44 -3.97
C GLU A 246 1.09 46.97 -5.32
N GLU A 247 1.14 46.17 -6.39
CA GLU A 247 0.55 46.57 -7.67
C GLU A 247 -0.99 46.48 -7.69
N GLU A 248 -1.58 45.53 -6.97
CA GLU A 248 -3.03 45.47 -6.70
C GLU A 248 -3.49 46.73 -5.95
N ASP A 249 -2.79 47.11 -4.87
CA ASP A 249 -3.06 48.35 -4.12
C ASP A 249 -2.91 49.59 -5.03
N ARG A 250 -1.81 49.72 -5.77
CA ARG A 250 -1.58 50.85 -6.71
C ARG A 250 -2.66 50.94 -7.80
N VAL A 251 -3.09 49.83 -8.38
CA VAL A 251 -4.11 49.81 -9.45
C VAL A 251 -5.51 50.08 -8.88
N SER A 252 -5.79 49.61 -7.66
CA SER A 252 -7.03 49.87 -6.92
C SER A 252 -7.17 51.35 -6.53
N GLU A 253 -6.11 51.96 -5.98
CA GLU A 253 -6.06 53.41 -5.71
C GLU A 253 -6.20 54.26 -6.98
N ALA A 254 -5.58 53.84 -8.09
CA ALA A 254 -5.66 54.56 -9.35
C ALA A 254 -7.04 54.46 -10.05
N ASN A 255 -7.85 53.43 -9.74
CA ASN A 255 -9.10 53.14 -10.43
C ASN A 255 -10.26 52.77 -9.47
N PRO A 256 -10.67 53.68 -8.55
CA PRO A 256 -11.64 53.38 -7.49
C PRO A 256 -13.06 53.02 -7.96
N CYS A 257 -13.38 53.24 -9.24
CA CYS A 257 -14.66 52.85 -9.84
C CYS A 257 -14.65 51.46 -10.48
N TYR A 258 -13.51 50.75 -10.52
CA TYR A 258 -13.45 49.40 -11.08
C TYR A 258 -13.82 48.35 -10.02
N PRO A 259 -14.67 47.36 -10.35
CA PRO A 259 -14.97 46.27 -9.44
C PRO A 259 -13.73 45.40 -9.24
N GLN A 260 -13.43 45.06 -7.98
CA GLN A 260 -12.31 44.21 -7.55
C GLN A 260 -12.01 42.99 -8.46
N PRO A 261 -12.98 42.15 -8.88
CA PRO A 261 -12.69 41.03 -9.79
C PRO A 261 -12.13 41.45 -11.16
N MET A 262 -12.43 42.66 -11.67
CA MET A 262 -11.85 43.17 -12.92
C MET A 262 -10.39 43.63 -12.73
N ILE A 263 -10.06 44.21 -11.57
CA ILE A 263 -8.68 44.56 -11.20
C ILE A 263 -7.83 43.28 -11.14
N TYR A 264 -8.36 42.24 -10.49
CA TYR A 264 -7.74 40.92 -10.41
C TYR A 264 -7.55 40.31 -11.81
N ILE A 265 -8.60 40.21 -12.64
CA ILE A 265 -8.50 39.67 -14.02
C ILE A 265 -7.46 40.44 -14.86
N TYR A 266 -7.40 41.77 -14.72
CA TYR A 266 -6.43 42.60 -15.43
C TYR A 266 -4.99 42.28 -15.02
N ILE A 267 -4.69 42.25 -13.72
CA ILE A 267 -3.34 41.92 -13.20
C ILE A 267 -2.92 40.51 -13.63
N TYR A 268 -3.83 39.54 -13.57
CA TYR A 268 -3.57 38.16 -14.01
C TYR A 268 -3.30 38.06 -15.51
N THR A 269 -4.09 38.75 -16.32
CA THR A 269 -3.89 38.77 -17.79
C THR A 269 -2.56 39.45 -18.13
N ARG A 270 -2.22 40.55 -17.45
CA ARG A 270 -0.95 41.26 -17.63
C ARG A 270 0.26 40.39 -17.27
N PHE A 271 0.21 39.70 -16.13
CA PHE A 271 1.26 38.76 -15.70
C PHE A 271 1.43 37.60 -16.70
N LEU A 272 0.34 36.97 -17.14
CA LEU A 272 0.35 35.86 -18.11
C LEU A 272 0.78 36.29 -19.53
N THR A 273 0.61 37.55 -19.90
CA THR A 273 0.99 38.07 -21.24
C THR A 273 2.32 38.83 -21.25
N GLY A 274 2.94 39.06 -20.08
CA GLY A 274 4.17 39.87 -19.96
C GLY A 274 3.98 41.34 -20.37
N SER A 275 2.75 41.85 -20.37
CA SER A 275 2.45 43.20 -20.86
C SER A 275 2.90 44.28 -19.87
N THR A 276 3.55 45.33 -20.36
CA THR A 276 4.04 46.44 -19.52
C THR A 276 3.01 47.56 -19.34
N ASP A 277 1.87 47.54 -20.02
CA ASP A 277 0.87 48.61 -19.96
C ASP A 277 0.24 48.73 -18.55
N LEU A 278 0.11 49.95 -18.02
CA LEU A 278 -0.40 50.21 -16.66
C LEU A 278 -1.91 50.45 -16.59
N LYS A 279 -2.59 50.61 -17.73
CA LYS A 279 -4.01 51.02 -17.73
C LYS A 279 -4.95 49.84 -18.06
N PRO A 280 -5.94 49.51 -17.22
CA PRO A 280 -6.98 48.57 -17.60
C PRO A 280 -7.75 49.13 -18.81
N PRO A 281 -8.13 48.27 -19.79
CA PRO A 281 -8.88 48.73 -20.95
C PRO A 281 -10.19 49.38 -20.50
N HIS A 282 -10.46 50.58 -21.02
CA HIS A 282 -11.70 51.31 -20.73
C HIS A 282 -12.89 50.57 -21.32
N LEU A 283 -13.51 49.70 -20.52
CA LEU A 283 -14.88 49.26 -20.75
C LEU A 283 -15.78 50.50 -20.61
N HIS A 284 -16.38 50.92 -21.73
CA HIS A 284 -17.45 51.90 -21.74
C HIS A 284 -18.66 51.34 -20.96
N LEU A 285 -18.69 51.53 -19.64
CA LEU A 285 -19.95 51.58 -18.92
C LEU A 285 -20.74 52.73 -19.52
N GLY A 286 -21.84 52.40 -20.20
CA GLY A 286 -22.75 53.39 -20.75
C GLY A 286 -23.19 54.35 -19.66
N SER A 287 -23.00 55.65 -19.89
CA SER A 287 -23.50 56.70 -19.00
C SER A 287 -25.00 56.50 -18.76
N PRO A 288 -25.48 56.59 -17.50
CA PRO A 288 -26.90 56.47 -17.22
C PRO A 288 -27.66 57.59 -17.96
N PRO A 289 -28.89 57.31 -18.46
CA PRO A 289 -29.68 58.34 -19.12
C PRO A 289 -30.01 59.48 -18.15
N PRO A 290 -30.06 60.74 -18.62
CA PRO A 290 -30.51 61.86 -17.79
C PRO A 290 -31.98 61.69 -17.38
N LEU A 291 -32.29 62.21 -16.19
CA LEU A 291 -33.64 62.27 -15.59
C LEU A 291 -34.59 63.17 -16.38
#